data_AF-A0A7Y0EFF8-F1
#
_entry.id   AF-A0A7Y0EFF8-F1
#
_cell.length_a   1.000
_cell.length_b   1.000
_cell.length_c   1.000
_cell.angle_alpha   90.00
_cell.angle_beta   90.00
_cell.angle_gamma   90.00
#
_symmetry.space_group_name_H-M   'P 1'
#
loop_
_entity.id
_entity.type
_entity.pdbx_description
1 polymer ?
#
loop_
_entity_poly.entity_id
_entity_poly.type
_entity_poly.pdbx_seq_one_letter_code
_entity_poly.pdbx_strand_id
1 'polypeptide(L)'
;MNLKLKKKLLIFTTIIIAIFLVNKIYISLKDKVNSNMITKLTGQIYYTKRVDGILNLYKFDTNSQKEQLVYSHKGRGKLKDGDYNDNINDFCYDIKSGDIKFAAMNNGDWSLFSIKKGDKDAKYVSKLGLESSNQLTMIDTDYIKNEVANVKVIKKKGSIYIEKDGQEKCLIKFNGLYDEKFTGYSPIGFSSNGKYFVYLSMGHLTPIGTFIEGIIKGNVGKTYIMDMETGKSARFIDCQRIQWVMN
;
A
#
# COMPACT_ATOMS: atom_id res chain seq x y z
N MET A 1 13.32 -13.81 46.10
CA MET A 1 11.96 -13.76 45.52
C MET A 1 11.13 -14.96 46.00
N ASN A 2 10.01 -14.73 46.69
CA ASN A 2 9.16 -15.78 47.29
C ASN A 2 8.61 -16.75 46.22
N LEU A 3 8.53 -18.06 46.53
CA LEU A 3 8.06 -19.13 45.64
C LEU A 3 6.65 -18.84 45.06
N LYS A 4 5.77 -18.21 45.84
CA LYS A 4 4.44 -17.76 45.37
C LYS A 4 4.54 -16.65 44.32
N LEU A 5 5.50 -15.73 44.48
CA LEU A 5 5.74 -14.64 43.52
C LEU A 5 6.34 -15.18 42.21
N LYS A 6 7.25 -16.16 42.29
CA LYS A 6 7.81 -16.88 41.13
C LYS A 6 6.71 -17.57 40.30
N LYS A 7 5.80 -18.29 40.97
CA LYS A 7 4.66 -18.94 40.29
C LYS A 7 3.71 -17.94 39.62
N LYS A 8 3.37 -16.83 40.31
CA LYS A 8 2.52 -15.77 39.73
C LYS A 8 3.18 -15.12 38.51
N LEU A 9 4.48 -14.82 38.59
CA LEU A 9 5.23 -14.25 37.47
C LEU A 9 5.28 -15.23 36.28
N LEU A 10 5.55 -16.51 36.53
CA LEU A 10 5.57 -17.54 35.48
C LEU A 10 4.20 -17.64 34.77
N ILE A 11 3.10 -17.70 35.53
CA ILE A 11 1.74 -17.75 34.98
C ILE A 11 1.46 -16.50 34.14
N PHE A 12 1.75 -15.31 34.65
CA PHE A 12 1.55 -14.05 33.93
C PHE A 12 2.35 -14.00 32.62
N THR A 13 3.62 -14.39 32.65
CA THR A 13 4.48 -14.42 31.46
C THR A 13 3.98 -15.45 30.44
N THR A 14 3.51 -16.60 30.91
CA THR A 14 2.94 -17.66 30.06
C THR A 14 1.65 -17.19 29.37
N ILE A 15 0.77 -16.49 30.09
CA ILE A 15 -0.46 -15.92 29.53
C ILE A 15 -0.11 -14.88 28.45
N ILE A 16 0.86 -14.00 28.72
CA ILE A 16 1.32 -13.01 27.73
C ILE A 16 1.81 -13.72 26.45
N ILE A 17 2.68 -14.72 26.59
CA ILE A 17 3.21 -15.47 25.43
C ILE A 17 2.07 -16.17 24.68
N ALA A 18 1.12 -16.78 25.38
CA ALA A 18 -0.04 -17.43 24.77
C ALA A 18 -0.90 -16.43 23.98
N ILE A 19 -1.15 -15.24 24.54
CA ILE A 19 -1.86 -14.15 23.85
C ILE A 19 -1.11 -13.74 22.58
N PHE A 20 0.22 -13.58 22.64
CA PHE A 20 1.02 -13.25 21.47
C PHE A 20 0.96 -14.34 20.39
N LEU A 21 1.03 -15.62 20.77
CA LEU A 21 0.96 -16.75 19.84
C LEU A 21 -0.42 -16.87 19.18
N VAL A 22 -1.50 -16.80 19.98
CA VAL A 22 -2.88 -16.83 19.46
C VAL A 22 -3.13 -15.66 18.52
N ASN A 23 -2.67 -14.46 18.85
CA ASN A 23 -2.78 -13.30 17.98
C ASN A 23 -2.02 -13.50 16.65
N LYS A 24 -0.80 -14.04 16.70
CA LYS A 24 -0.01 -14.34 15.50
C LYS A 24 -0.72 -15.36 14.59
N ILE A 25 -1.31 -16.40 15.16
CA ILE A 25 -2.09 -17.41 14.42
C ILE A 25 -3.34 -16.77 13.80
N TYR A 26 -4.08 -15.98 14.58
CA TYR A 26 -5.27 -15.28 14.11
C TYR A 26 -4.95 -14.34 12.92
N ILE A 27 -3.88 -13.55 13.02
CA ILE A 27 -3.43 -12.67 11.92
C ILE A 27 -3.05 -13.49 10.68
N SER A 28 -2.32 -14.60 10.86
CA SER A 28 -1.90 -15.48 9.76
C SER A 28 -3.10 -16.10 9.04
N LEU A 29 -4.09 -16.58 9.78
CA LEU A 29 -5.33 -17.11 9.22
C LEU A 29 -6.10 -16.02 8.47
N LYS A 30 -6.25 -14.83 9.07
CA LYS A 30 -6.90 -13.67 8.45
C LYS A 30 -6.24 -13.27 7.13
N ASP A 31 -4.91 -13.29 7.07
CA ASP A 31 -4.16 -12.96 5.86
C ASP A 31 -4.34 -13.99 4.73
N LYS A 32 -4.69 -15.24 5.06
CA LYS A 32 -4.95 -16.30 4.07
C LYS A 32 -6.40 -16.31 3.54
N VAL A 33 -7.31 -15.59 4.19
CA VAL A 33 -8.72 -15.53 3.80
C VAL A 33 -8.84 -14.97 2.38
N ASN A 34 -9.57 -15.70 1.52
CA ASN A 34 -9.78 -15.39 0.10
C ASN A 34 -8.50 -15.18 -0.72
N SER A 35 -7.34 -15.69 -0.28
CA SER A 35 -6.06 -15.50 -0.98
C SER A 35 -6.07 -16.05 -2.42
N ASN A 36 -6.90 -17.05 -2.70
CA ASN A 36 -7.18 -17.55 -4.06
C ASN A 36 -7.82 -16.50 -5.00
N MET A 37 -8.30 -15.38 -4.49
CA MET A 37 -8.77 -14.26 -5.30
C MET A 37 -7.61 -13.57 -6.03
N ILE A 38 -6.41 -13.55 -5.43
CA ILE A 38 -5.21 -12.97 -6.04
C ILE A 38 -4.83 -13.70 -7.33
N THR A 39 -5.10 -15.01 -7.40
CA THR A 39 -4.84 -15.82 -8.61
C THR A 39 -5.85 -15.59 -9.73
N LYS A 40 -6.94 -14.86 -9.46
CA LYS A 40 -8.00 -14.51 -10.43
C LYS A 40 -7.91 -13.06 -10.91
N LEU A 41 -6.93 -12.30 -10.42
CA LEU A 41 -6.69 -10.95 -10.89
C LEU A 41 -6.25 -10.97 -12.35
N THR A 42 -6.45 -9.85 -13.03
CA THR A 42 -6.07 -9.67 -14.44
C THR A 42 -5.30 -8.35 -14.59
N GLY A 43 -4.50 -8.23 -15.65
CA GLY A 43 -3.66 -7.05 -15.91
C GLY A 43 -2.30 -7.06 -15.21
N GLN A 44 -1.69 -5.89 -15.08
CA GLN A 44 -0.40 -5.67 -14.46
C GLN A 44 -0.54 -4.66 -13.32
N ILE A 45 -0.01 -4.99 -12.16
CA ILE A 45 -0.09 -4.14 -10.97
C ILE A 45 1.30 -3.62 -10.66
N TYR A 46 1.50 -2.32 -10.81
CA TYR A 46 2.73 -1.62 -10.44
C TYR A 46 2.59 -1.05 -9.05
N TYR A 47 3.65 -1.09 -8.24
CA TYR A 47 3.59 -0.56 -6.88
C TYR A 47 4.98 -0.26 -6.32
N THR A 48 5.02 0.57 -5.28
CA THR A 48 6.24 0.77 -4.49
C THR A 48 6.23 -0.10 -3.24
N LYS A 49 7.37 -0.74 -2.97
CA LYS A 49 7.57 -1.64 -1.82
C LYS A 49 8.92 -1.37 -1.19
N ARG A 50 8.95 -1.34 0.15
CA ARG A 50 10.20 -1.12 0.90
C ARG A 50 10.97 -2.44 1.02
N VAL A 51 12.23 -2.42 0.60
CA VAL A 51 13.20 -3.52 0.80
C VAL A 51 14.49 -2.89 1.30
N ASP A 52 15.02 -3.38 2.42
CA ASP A 52 16.21 -2.85 3.09
C ASP A 52 16.15 -1.33 3.32
N GLY A 53 15.00 -0.82 3.77
CA GLY A 53 14.82 0.59 4.05
C GLY A 53 14.57 1.47 2.81
N ILE A 54 14.61 0.93 1.59
CA ILE A 54 14.48 1.69 0.34
C ILE A 54 13.16 1.37 -0.36
N LEU A 55 12.40 2.40 -0.76
CA LEU A 55 11.22 2.25 -1.61
C LEU A 55 11.63 2.01 -3.06
N ASN A 56 11.36 0.81 -3.54
CA ASN A 56 11.65 0.37 -4.90
C ASN A 56 10.36 0.17 -5.69
N LEU A 57 10.44 0.21 -7.01
CA LEU A 57 9.33 0.01 -7.93
C LEU A 57 9.27 -1.46 -8.35
N TYR A 58 8.11 -2.08 -8.17
CA TYR A 58 7.83 -3.46 -8.52
C TYR A 58 6.65 -3.55 -9.48
N LYS A 59 6.56 -4.71 -10.13
CA LYS A 59 5.41 -5.13 -10.93
C LYS A 59 5.00 -6.53 -10.50
N PHE A 60 3.70 -6.73 -10.30
CA PHE A 60 3.07 -8.04 -10.20
C PHE A 60 2.34 -8.34 -11.49
N ASP A 61 2.79 -9.36 -12.20
CA ASP A 61 2.14 -9.85 -13.42
C ASP A 61 1.10 -10.91 -13.03
N THR A 62 -0.18 -10.59 -13.23
CA THR A 62 -1.28 -11.46 -12.78
C THR A 62 -1.40 -12.75 -13.58
N ASN A 63 -0.89 -12.81 -14.81
CA ASN A 63 -0.91 -14.05 -15.61
C ASN A 63 0.14 -15.03 -15.09
N SER A 64 1.36 -14.55 -14.84
CA SER A 64 2.45 -15.39 -14.35
C SER A 64 2.47 -15.56 -12.83
N GLN A 65 1.67 -14.77 -12.11
CA GLN A 65 1.64 -14.71 -10.64
C GLN A 65 3.02 -14.43 -10.03
N LYS A 66 3.84 -13.63 -10.72
CA LYS A 66 5.22 -13.30 -10.30
C LYS A 66 5.38 -11.81 -10.02
N GLU A 67 5.97 -11.52 -8.87
CA GLU A 67 6.52 -10.20 -8.53
C GLU A 67 7.90 -10.04 -9.19
N GLN A 68 8.16 -8.88 -9.78
CA GLN A 68 9.41 -8.52 -10.43
C GLN A 68 9.83 -7.12 -9.98
N LEU A 69 11.09 -6.95 -9.60
CA LEU A 69 11.68 -5.62 -9.42
C LEU A 69 11.75 -4.94 -10.79
N VAL A 70 11.16 -3.75 -10.90
CA VAL A 70 11.24 -2.91 -12.10
C VAL A 70 12.45 -2.00 -11.98
N TYR A 71 12.58 -1.30 -10.85
CA TYR A 71 13.70 -0.39 -10.63
C TYR A 71 13.99 -0.17 -9.14
N SER A 72 15.28 -0.05 -8.83
CA SER A 72 15.77 0.39 -7.53
C SER A 72 16.66 1.61 -7.71
N HIS A 73 16.38 2.66 -6.95
CA HIS A 73 17.20 3.88 -6.94
C HIS A 73 18.33 3.83 -5.90
N LYS A 74 18.63 2.63 -5.38
CA LYS A 74 19.69 2.39 -4.40
C LYS A 74 21.05 2.92 -4.88
N GLY A 75 21.70 3.71 -4.04
CA GLY A 75 22.99 4.36 -4.29
C GLY A 75 22.95 5.53 -5.27
N ARG A 76 21.76 5.94 -5.74
CA ARG A 76 21.61 6.99 -6.77
C ARG A 76 20.90 8.25 -6.22
N GLY A 77 20.38 8.20 -5.00
CA GLY A 77 19.58 9.26 -4.36
C GLY A 77 20.38 10.34 -3.64
N LYS A 78 21.54 10.75 -4.15
CA LYS A 78 22.46 11.64 -3.44
C LYS A 78 21.82 12.99 -3.08
N LEU A 79 22.01 13.44 -1.85
CA LEU A 79 21.61 14.75 -1.31
C LEU A 79 22.77 15.78 -1.38
N LYS A 80 22.48 17.06 -1.15
CA LYS A 80 23.49 18.15 -1.24
C LYS A 80 24.54 18.07 -0.13
N ASP A 81 24.12 17.63 1.05
CA ASP A 81 24.92 17.46 2.27
C ASP A 81 25.75 16.16 2.28
N GLY A 82 25.59 15.31 1.26
CA GLY A 82 26.32 14.05 1.13
C GLY A 82 25.55 12.82 1.63
N ASP A 83 24.37 13.00 2.21
CA ASP A 83 23.46 11.91 2.58
C ASP A 83 22.75 11.31 1.35
N TYR A 84 21.95 10.26 1.56
CA TYR A 84 21.23 9.56 0.51
C TYR A 84 19.73 9.44 0.82
N ASN A 85 18.91 9.74 -0.18
CA ASN A 85 17.51 9.40 -0.23
C ASN A 85 17.23 8.59 -1.51
N ASP A 86 17.44 7.28 -1.42
CA ASP A 86 17.27 6.34 -2.52
C ASP A 86 15.80 5.94 -2.77
N ASN A 87 14.83 6.61 -2.13
CA ASN A 87 13.44 6.25 -2.25
C ASN A 87 12.83 6.74 -3.57
N ILE A 88 12.06 5.87 -4.21
CA ILE A 88 11.08 6.28 -5.21
C ILE A 88 9.84 6.80 -4.48
N ASN A 89 9.61 8.10 -4.56
CA ASN A 89 8.54 8.77 -3.82
C ASN A 89 7.16 8.57 -4.45
N ASP A 90 7.09 8.66 -5.77
CA ASP A 90 5.86 8.50 -6.53
C ASP A 90 6.14 8.02 -7.96
N PHE A 91 5.14 7.44 -8.62
CA PHE A 91 5.29 6.95 -10.00
C PHE A 91 3.97 7.00 -10.78
N CYS A 92 4.09 7.00 -12.11
CA CYS A 92 3.00 6.92 -13.06
C CYS A 92 3.38 6.03 -14.24
N TYR A 93 2.51 5.09 -14.60
CA TYR A 93 2.58 4.38 -15.88
C TYR A 93 2.01 5.27 -16.99
N ASP A 94 2.66 5.35 -18.13
CA ASP A 94 2.19 6.09 -19.31
C ASP A 94 1.76 5.09 -20.39
N ILE A 95 0.45 4.95 -20.63
CA ILE A 95 -0.07 3.98 -21.61
C ILE A 95 0.41 4.24 -23.03
N LYS A 96 0.68 5.51 -23.40
CA LYS A 96 1.03 5.85 -24.78
C LYS A 96 2.44 5.41 -25.12
N SER A 97 3.36 5.55 -24.16
CA SER A 97 4.77 5.20 -24.34
C SER A 97 5.13 3.82 -23.79
N GLY A 98 4.34 3.29 -22.86
CA GLY A 98 4.66 2.11 -22.06
C GLY A 98 5.71 2.39 -20.97
N ASP A 99 6.06 3.66 -20.75
CA ASP A 99 7.06 4.10 -19.77
C ASP A 99 6.48 4.14 -18.37
N ILE A 100 7.33 3.98 -17.37
CA ILE A 100 7.03 4.38 -16.00
C ILE A 100 7.85 5.60 -15.67
N LYS A 101 7.16 6.71 -15.43
CA LYS A 101 7.75 7.94 -14.90
C LYS A 101 7.73 7.90 -13.39
N PHE A 102 8.81 8.31 -12.74
CA PHE A 102 8.88 8.30 -11.28
C PHE A 102 9.73 9.43 -10.71
N ALA A 103 9.42 9.83 -9.48
CA ALA A 103 10.14 10.85 -8.75
C ALA A 103 11.15 10.22 -7.78
N ALA A 104 12.41 10.62 -7.92
CA ALA A 104 13.50 10.22 -7.03
C ALA A 104 14.51 11.36 -6.86
N MET A 105 15.32 11.29 -5.82
CA MET A 105 16.36 12.30 -5.55
C MET A 105 17.51 12.18 -6.56
N ASN A 106 18.03 13.30 -7.04
CA ASN A 106 19.23 13.34 -7.88
C ASN A 106 20.06 14.58 -7.52
N ASN A 107 21.26 14.36 -6.97
CA ASN A 107 22.19 15.43 -6.61
C ASN A 107 21.55 16.57 -5.81
N GLY A 108 20.69 16.20 -4.85
CA GLY A 108 20.05 17.13 -3.93
C GLY A 108 18.78 17.81 -4.43
N ASP A 109 18.28 17.42 -5.60
CA ASP A 109 17.01 17.88 -6.13
C ASP A 109 16.09 16.69 -6.44
N TRP A 110 14.80 16.82 -6.11
CA TRP A 110 13.78 15.89 -6.63
C TRP A 110 13.78 15.97 -8.15
N SER A 111 13.78 14.81 -8.80
CA SER A 111 13.91 14.70 -10.24
C SER A 111 12.96 13.65 -10.79
N LEU A 112 12.53 13.88 -12.03
CA LEU A 112 11.71 12.98 -12.80
C LEU A 112 12.62 12.06 -13.62
N PHE A 113 12.34 10.78 -13.53
CA PHE A 113 12.99 9.73 -14.30
C PHE A 113 11.94 8.97 -15.13
N SER A 114 12.39 8.30 -16.19
CA SER A 114 11.58 7.37 -16.99
C SER A 114 12.29 6.04 -17.12
N ILE A 115 11.55 4.94 -17.05
CA ILE A 115 12.07 3.59 -17.31
C ILE A 115 11.05 2.77 -18.11
N LYS A 116 11.50 2.03 -19.12
CA LYS A 116 10.68 1.04 -19.82
C LYS A 116 10.90 -0.37 -19.29
N LYS A 117 9.94 -1.24 -19.59
CA LYS A 117 10.07 -2.67 -19.31
C LYS A 117 11.31 -3.23 -20.01
N GLY A 118 12.23 -3.78 -19.23
CA GLY A 118 13.46 -4.42 -19.72
C GLY A 118 14.68 -3.51 -19.70
N ASP A 119 14.51 -2.21 -19.44
CA ASP A 119 15.63 -1.30 -19.25
C ASP A 119 16.39 -1.66 -17.97
N LYS A 120 17.72 -1.54 -18.02
CA LYS A 120 18.59 -1.74 -16.86
C LYS A 120 18.71 -0.48 -15.99
N ASP A 121 18.61 0.69 -16.61
CA ASP A 121 18.80 1.98 -15.98
C ASP A 121 17.68 2.94 -16.38
N ALA A 122 17.30 3.81 -15.45
CA ALA A 122 16.32 4.85 -15.71
C ALA A 122 16.95 6.07 -16.38
N LYS A 123 16.23 6.67 -17.31
CA LYS A 123 16.62 7.91 -17.98
C LYS A 123 16.19 9.11 -17.15
N TYR A 124 17.12 10.02 -16.87
CA TYR A 124 16.79 11.35 -16.33
C TYR A 124 15.94 12.14 -17.34
N VAL A 125 14.81 12.67 -16.89
CA VAL A 125 13.90 13.46 -17.72
C VAL A 125 14.06 14.94 -17.40
N SER A 126 13.88 15.32 -16.14
CA SER A 126 13.92 16.72 -15.71
C SER A 126 14.07 16.83 -14.19
N LYS A 127 14.40 18.03 -13.72
CA LYS A 127 14.29 18.40 -12.30
C LYS A 127 12.82 18.69 -11.99
N LEU A 128 12.35 18.25 -10.83
CA LEU A 128 11.06 18.63 -10.27
C LEU A 128 11.27 19.92 -9.43
N GLY A 129 10.62 21.01 -9.80
CA GLY A 129 10.57 22.24 -9.00
C GLY A 129 9.79 22.04 -7.68
N LEU A 130 9.89 23.00 -6.76
CA LEU A 130 9.23 22.95 -5.44
C LEU A 130 7.70 22.82 -5.50
N GLU A 131 7.05 23.32 -6.56
CA GLU A 131 5.61 23.15 -6.81
C GLU A 131 5.25 21.82 -7.51
N SER A 132 6.24 21.00 -7.83
CA SER A 132 6.12 19.83 -8.69
C SER A 132 5.93 18.53 -7.93
N SER A 133 5.81 18.58 -6.60
CA SER A 133 5.38 17.41 -5.82
C SER A 133 4.00 16.91 -6.27
N ASN A 134 3.22 17.78 -6.92
CA ASN A 134 1.96 17.44 -7.58
C ASN A 134 2.10 17.01 -9.05
N GLN A 135 3.25 17.11 -9.72
CA GLN A 135 3.31 16.84 -11.17
C GLN A 135 3.05 15.38 -11.54
N LEU A 136 3.40 14.42 -10.67
CA LEU A 136 3.04 13.01 -10.88
C LEU A 136 1.60 12.72 -10.45
N THR A 137 1.07 13.42 -9.44
CA THR A 137 -0.33 13.29 -9.00
C THR A 137 -1.32 14.06 -9.88
N MET A 138 -0.83 14.99 -10.72
CA MET A 138 -1.60 15.73 -11.73
C MET A 138 -1.69 15.01 -13.07
N ILE A 139 -0.95 13.91 -13.26
CA ILE A 139 -1.27 12.98 -14.34
C ILE A 139 -2.48 12.21 -13.83
N ASP A 140 -3.67 12.57 -14.31
CA ASP A 140 -4.87 11.79 -14.04
C ASP A 140 -4.63 10.37 -14.57
N THR A 141 -4.40 9.42 -13.65
CA THR A 141 -4.08 8.05 -14.04
C THR A 141 -5.36 7.24 -14.02
N ASP A 142 -5.78 6.74 -15.19
CA ASP A 142 -6.97 5.86 -15.34
C ASP A 142 -6.85 4.51 -14.61
N TYR A 143 -5.73 4.24 -13.94
CA TYR A 143 -5.39 2.93 -13.39
C TYR A 143 -5.99 2.65 -12.02
N ILE A 144 -5.99 3.66 -11.14
CA ILE A 144 -6.68 3.59 -9.86
C ILE A 144 -7.37 4.92 -9.58
N LYS A 145 -8.70 4.90 -9.57
CA LYS A 145 -9.53 6.09 -9.36
C LYS A 145 -10.50 5.88 -8.21
N ASN A 146 -10.76 6.94 -7.45
CA ASN A 146 -11.79 6.92 -6.41
C ASN A 146 -13.22 6.99 -7.00
N GLU A 147 -13.33 7.14 -8.31
CA GLU A 147 -14.58 7.16 -9.06
C GLU A 147 -14.42 6.35 -10.35
N VAL A 148 -15.38 5.47 -10.64
CA VAL A 148 -15.44 4.68 -11.87
C VAL A 148 -16.89 4.54 -12.29
N ALA A 149 -17.18 4.85 -13.56
CA ALA A 149 -18.55 4.99 -14.07
C ALA A 149 -19.40 5.93 -13.17
N ASN A 150 -20.45 5.43 -12.54
CA ASN A 150 -21.34 6.18 -11.64
C ASN A 150 -21.12 5.82 -10.16
N VAL A 151 -20.00 5.19 -9.82
CA VAL A 151 -19.67 4.76 -8.46
C VAL A 151 -18.49 5.58 -7.93
N LYS A 152 -18.71 6.23 -6.79
CA LYS A 152 -17.69 7.01 -6.08
C LYS A 152 -17.41 6.41 -4.72
N VAL A 153 -16.16 6.38 -4.29
CA VAL A 153 -15.79 5.93 -2.95
C VAL A 153 -15.65 7.11 -1.99
N ILE A 154 -16.14 6.92 -0.76
CA ILE A 154 -16.16 7.94 0.28
C ILE A 154 -15.61 7.33 1.57
N LYS A 155 -14.67 8.03 2.22
CA LYS A 155 -14.21 7.69 3.57
C LYS A 155 -15.03 8.47 4.59
N LYS A 156 -15.59 7.78 5.59
CA LYS A 156 -16.28 8.42 6.73
C LYS A 156 -15.94 7.69 8.02
N LYS A 157 -15.33 8.38 8.99
CA LYS A 157 -15.00 7.85 10.32
C LYS A 157 -14.24 6.51 10.24
N GLY A 158 -13.24 6.44 9.35
CA GLY A 158 -12.40 5.26 9.14
C GLY A 158 -13.10 4.10 8.42
N SER A 159 -14.37 4.25 8.06
CA SER A 159 -15.13 3.31 7.25
C SER A 159 -15.09 3.72 5.78
N ILE A 160 -15.33 2.76 4.89
CA ILE A 160 -15.41 2.98 3.44
C ILE A 160 -16.87 2.80 3.00
N TYR A 161 -17.36 3.79 2.27
CA TYR A 161 -18.67 3.84 1.64
C TYR A 161 -18.50 3.95 0.13
N ILE A 162 -19.50 3.49 -0.61
CA ILE A 162 -19.68 3.81 -2.02
C ILE A 162 -20.96 4.62 -2.17
N GLU A 163 -20.92 5.60 -3.06
CA GLU A 163 -22.09 6.31 -3.55
C GLU A 163 -22.33 5.86 -4.99
N LYS A 164 -23.54 5.39 -5.27
CA LYS A 164 -23.97 4.99 -6.61
C LYS A 164 -25.38 5.50 -6.83
N ASP A 165 -25.59 6.22 -7.93
CA ASP A 165 -26.90 6.77 -8.29
C ASP A 165 -27.53 7.62 -7.15
N GLY A 166 -26.70 8.39 -6.44
CA GLY A 166 -27.10 9.22 -5.30
C GLY A 166 -27.40 8.44 -4.01
N GLN A 167 -27.25 7.12 -3.99
CA GLN A 167 -27.42 6.29 -2.81
C GLN A 167 -26.08 5.87 -2.21
N GLU A 168 -25.92 6.11 -0.92
CA GLU A 168 -24.75 5.66 -0.18
C GLU A 168 -24.94 4.27 0.43
N LYS A 169 -23.94 3.40 0.24
CA LYS A 169 -23.85 2.08 0.85
C LYS A 169 -22.53 1.93 1.60
N CYS A 170 -22.58 1.49 2.85
CA CYS A 170 -21.37 1.13 3.59
C CYS A 170 -20.76 -0.14 2.99
N LEU A 171 -19.52 -0.04 2.51
CA LEU A 171 -18.78 -1.16 1.94
C LEU A 171 -17.95 -1.86 3.02
N ILE A 172 -17.25 -1.09 3.84
CA ILE A 172 -16.41 -1.60 4.93
C ILE A 172 -16.64 -0.77 6.18
N LYS A 173 -17.24 -1.38 7.20
CA LYS A 173 -17.48 -0.72 8.48
C LYS A 173 -16.24 -0.80 9.37
N PHE A 174 -15.82 0.35 9.89
CA PHE A 174 -14.87 0.44 10.99
C PHE A 174 -15.60 0.71 12.30
N ASN A 175 -15.25 -0.06 13.34
CA ASN A 175 -15.86 0.00 14.67
C ASN A 175 -14.84 0.46 15.74
N GLY A 176 -13.76 1.14 15.34
CA GLY A 176 -12.77 1.64 16.29
C GLY A 176 -13.28 2.84 17.09
N LEU A 177 -12.62 3.09 18.22
CA LEU A 177 -13.04 4.07 19.23
C LEU A 177 -12.53 5.50 18.96
N TYR A 178 -11.64 5.71 17.99
CA TYR A 178 -10.84 6.93 17.84
C TYR A 178 -10.78 7.49 16.41
N ASP A 179 -10.23 8.71 16.31
CA ASP A 179 -10.02 9.50 15.08
C ASP A 179 -9.46 8.67 13.90
N GLU A 180 -10.14 8.77 12.76
CA GLU A 180 -9.82 8.08 11.50
C GLU A 180 -8.49 8.50 10.85
N LYS A 181 -7.84 9.51 11.43
CA LYS A 181 -6.48 9.92 11.04
C LYS A 181 -5.43 8.85 11.33
N PHE A 182 -5.62 8.02 12.37
CA PHE A 182 -4.59 7.08 12.85
C PHE A 182 -5.04 5.62 12.82
N THR A 183 -6.29 5.35 12.47
CA THR A 183 -6.89 4.01 12.46
C THR A 183 -7.94 3.87 11.35
N GLY A 184 -8.38 2.64 11.11
CA GLY A 184 -9.45 2.35 10.15
C GLY A 184 -8.95 1.99 8.75
N TYR A 185 -9.80 2.28 7.77
CA TYR A 185 -9.59 1.97 6.37
C TYR A 185 -9.46 3.26 5.56
N SER A 186 -8.60 3.23 4.56
CA SER A 186 -8.44 4.33 3.61
C SER A 186 -8.59 3.80 2.18
N PRO A 187 -9.50 4.37 1.37
CA PRO A 187 -9.62 3.99 -0.03
C PRO A 187 -8.32 4.34 -0.77
N ILE A 188 -7.91 3.44 -1.66
CA ILE A 188 -6.86 3.73 -2.65
C ILE A 188 -7.52 3.98 -4.02
N GLY A 189 -8.48 3.13 -4.39
CA GLY A 189 -9.37 3.35 -5.55
C GLY A 189 -9.75 2.04 -6.26
N PHE A 190 -10.51 2.16 -7.34
CA PHE A 190 -10.97 1.05 -8.18
C PHE A 190 -9.97 0.68 -9.27
N SER A 191 -9.94 -0.58 -9.68
CA SER A 191 -9.38 -0.96 -10.98
C SER A 191 -10.14 -0.24 -12.10
N SER A 192 -9.50 -0.03 -13.25
CA SER A 192 -10.09 0.74 -14.36
C SER A 192 -11.43 0.18 -14.88
N ASN A 193 -11.66 -1.14 -14.75
CA ASN A 193 -12.93 -1.79 -15.08
C ASN A 193 -13.96 -1.82 -13.92
N GLY A 194 -13.66 -1.23 -12.77
CA GLY A 194 -14.51 -1.18 -11.58
C GLY A 194 -14.75 -2.50 -10.86
N LYS A 195 -14.20 -3.61 -11.36
CA LYS A 195 -14.42 -4.95 -10.78
C LYS A 195 -13.76 -5.12 -9.41
N TYR A 196 -12.66 -4.43 -9.18
CA TYR A 196 -11.87 -4.55 -7.97
C TYR A 196 -11.69 -3.21 -7.29
N PHE A 197 -11.66 -3.23 -5.97
CA PHE A 197 -11.42 -2.06 -5.13
C PHE A 197 -10.21 -2.28 -4.23
N VAL A 198 -9.29 -1.33 -4.23
CA VAL A 198 -8.06 -1.37 -3.45
C VAL A 198 -8.20 -0.44 -2.25
N TYR A 199 -7.84 -0.93 -1.07
CA TYR A 199 -7.85 -0.13 0.15
C TYR A 199 -6.72 -0.51 1.11
N LEU A 200 -6.30 0.47 1.90
CA LEU A 200 -5.39 0.28 3.02
C LEU A 200 -6.20 0.00 4.28
N SER A 201 -5.79 -0.99 5.06
CA SER A 201 -6.27 -1.19 6.43
C SER A 201 -5.13 -0.97 7.40
N MET A 202 -5.30 -0.05 8.35
CA MET A 202 -4.36 0.15 9.45
C MET A 202 -4.40 -1.00 10.46
N GLY A 203 -5.40 -1.90 10.40
CA GLY A 203 -5.46 -3.12 11.21
C GLY A 203 -5.73 -2.94 12.70
N HIS A 204 -5.71 -1.70 13.22
CA HIS A 204 -5.86 -1.41 14.64
C HIS A 204 -7.19 -0.73 14.96
N LEU A 205 -7.77 -1.13 16.10
CA LEU A 205 -8.96 -0.49 16.69
C LEU A 205 -8.61 0.81 17.44
N THR A 206 -7.33 1.00 17.79
CA THR A 206 -6.83 2.16 18.53
C THR A 206 -5.50 2.67 17.95
N PRO A 207 -5.19 3.97 18.09
CA PRO A 207 -3.93 4.56 17.62
C PRO A 207 -2.68 3.96 18.31
N ILE A 208 -2.82 3.44 19.53
CA ILE A 208 -1.70 2.84 20.28
C ILE A 208 -1.18 1.59 19.57
N GLY A 209 -2.08 0.75 19.05
CA GLY A 209 -1.67 -0.43 18.26
C GLY A 209 -0.91 -0.03 17.00
N THR A 210 -1.41 1.00 16.30
CA THR A 210 -0.75 1.62 15.14
C THR A 210 0.65 2.11 15.48
N PHE A 211 0.79 2.83 16.60
CA PHE A 211 2.07 3.40 17.05
C PHE A 211 3.10 2.31 17.39
N ILE A 212 2.70 1.30 18.16
CA ILE A 212 3.58 0.18 18.52
C ILE A 212 4.02 -0.59 17.28
N GLU A 213 3.10 -0.87 16.35
CA GLU A 213 3.47 -1.53 15.09
C GLU A 213 4.43 -0.68 14.27
N GLY A 214 4.22 0.64 14.22
CA GLY A 214 5.11 1.58 13.53
C GLY A 214 6.53 1.55 14.08
N ILE A 215 6.70 1.52 15.41
CA ILE A 215 8.02 1.40 16.04
C ILE A 215 8.69 0.07 15.70
N ILE A 216 7.95 -1.04 15.76
CA ILE A 216 8.53 -2.38 15.61
C ILE A 216 8.85 -2.69 14.14
N LYS A 217 7.99 -2.28 13.21
CA LYS A 217 8.05 -2.71 11.80
C LYS A 217 8.46 -1.61 10.83
N GLY A 218 8.46 -0.33 11.24
CA GLY A 218 8.75 0.81 10.38
C GLY A 218 7.69 1.08 9.30
N ASN A 219 6.62 0.28 9.24
CA ASN A 219 5.48 0.47 8.36
C ASN A 219 4.19 0.04 9.09
N VAL A 220 3.08 0.72 8.80
CA VAL A 220 1.78 0.42 9.39
C VAL A 220 0.75 0.24 8.30
N GLY A 221 -0.07 -0.80 8.48
CA GLY A 221 -1.18 -1.10 7.61
C GLY A 221 -0.84 -2.13 6.54
N LYS A 222 -1.88 -2.57 5.85
CA LYS A 222 -1.83 -3.63 4.85
C LYS A 222 -2.77 -3.27 3.70
N THR A 223 -2.32 -3.46 2.47
CA THR A 223 -3.17 -3.29 1.29
C THR A 223 -4.01 -4.53 1.04
N TYR A 224 -5.28 -4.30 0.77
CA TYR A 224 -6.25 -5.31 0.40
C TYR A 224 -6.86 -4.98 -0.95
N ILE A 225 -7.20 -6.03 -1.69
CA ILE A 225 -8.03 -5.96 -2.88
C ILE A 225 -9.37 -6.59 -2.50
N MET A 226 -10.47 -5.94 -2.85
CA MET A 226 -11.84 -6.41 -2.72
C MET A 226 -12.41 -6.68 -4.11
N ASP A 227 -13.05 -7.83 -4.28
CA ASP A 227 -13.91 -8.11 -5.43
C ASP A 227 -15.27 -7.46 -5.18
N MET A 228 -15.68 -6.54 -6.07
CA MET A 228 -16.86 -5.70 -5.88
C MET A 228 -18.18 -6.45 -6.08
N GLU A 229 -18.16 -7.58 -6.78
CA GLU A 229 -19.33 -8.42 -6.99
C GLU A 229 -19.65 -9.22 -5.71
N THR A 230 -18.62 -9.80 -5.09
CA THR A 230 -18.76 -10.68 -3.93
C THR A 230 -18.59 -9.98 -2.59
N GLY A 231 -17.99 -8.78 -2.57
CA GLY A 231 -17.62 -8.06 -1.34
C GLY A 231 -16.48 -8.71 -0.56
N LYS A 232 -15.81 -9.73 -1.12
CA LYS A 232 -14.72 -10.46 -0.47
C LYS A 232 -13.41 -9.72 -0.65
N SER A 233 -12.65 -9.57 0.45
CA SER A 233 -11.31 -9.00 0.43
C SER A 233 -10.23 -10.07 0.60
N ALA A 234 -9.09 -9.85 -0.04
CA ALA A 234 -7.86 -10.60 0.18
C ALA A 234 -6.70 -9.63 0.42
N ARG A 235 -5.76 -10.00 1.30
CA ARG A 235 -4.52 -9.27 1.46
C ARG A 235 -3.69 -9.42 0.18
N PHE A 236 -3.16 -8.32 -0.34
CA PHE A 236 -2.34 -8.33 -1.54
C PHE A 236 -0.85 -8.16 -1.18
N ILE A 237 -0.33 -6.94 -1.25
CA ILE A 237 1.08 -6.62 -1.00
C ILE A 237 1.15 -5.40 -0.10
N ASP A 238 2.13 -5.36 0.79
CA ASP A 238 2.40 -4.14 1.55
C ASP A 238 3.10 -3.12 0.64
N CYS A 239 2.35 -2.09 0.23
CA CYS A 239 2.80 -1.10 -0.74
C CYS A 239 2.34 0.32 -0.38
N GLN A 240 3.14 1.33 -0.75
CA GLN A 240 2.81 2.74 -0.47
C GLN A 240 2.06 3.43 -1.62
N ARG A 241 2.43 3.08 -2.85
CA ARG A 241 1.79 3.51 -4.09
C ARG A 241 1.46 2.29 -4.92
N ILE A 242 0.34 2.34 -5.65
CA ILE A 242 -0.12 1.25 -6.50
C ILE A 242 -0.84 1.85 -7.73
N GLN A 243 -0.62 1.24 -8.89
CA GLN A 243 -1.36 1.49 -10.12
C GLN A 243 -1.70 0.15 -10.76
N TRP A 244 -2.89 0.05 -11.32
CA TRP A 244 -3.40 -1.17 -11.94
C TRP A 244 -3.69 -0.95 -13.42
N VAL A 245 -2.81 -1.46 -14.25
CA VAL A 245 -2.94 -1.41 -15.71
C VAL A 245 -3.71 -2.65 -16.16
N MET A 246 -4.95 -2.46 -16.61
CA MET A 246 -5.73 -3.52 -17.23
C MET A 246 -5.30 -3.65 -18.71
N ASN A 247 -5.25 -4.90 -19.20
CA ASN A 247 -5.05 -5.19 -20.62
C ASN A 247 -6.38 -5.13 -21.38
#